data_AF-A0A2Y9B5U2-F1
#
_entry.id   AF-A0A2Y9B5U2-F1
#
_cell.length_a   1.000
_cell.length_b   1.000
_cell.length_c   1.000
_cell.angle_alpha   90.00
_cell.angle_beta   90.00
_cell.angle_gamma   90.00
#
_symmetry.space_group_name_H-M   'P 1'
#
loop_
_entity.id
_entity.type
_entity.pdbx_description
1 polymer ?
#
loop_
_entity_poly.entity_id
_entity_poly.type
_entity_poly.pdbx_seq_one_letter_code
_entity_poly.pdbx_strand_id
1 'polypeptide(L)'
;MLARSPVYHLLFWSFLICGFTTGGVIETHFLAFSSFCGFPPLPSATAYGVLSAVNLVGMIVAGYLSDRVNNVLLLASIYALRAVTFVILIILPGISIEWLFIFAVAFGVVDYSTVPVTASLVASRLGLKVMGLAMGLLSGGHAFGAAAGAFAGGYLFDGAGDYGPVWLLASALSLLAGLLAICVPQRVSVMVRVA
;
A
#
# COMPACT_ATOMS: atom_id res chain seq x y z
N MET A 1 -10.77 -12.29 20.67
CA MET A 1 -11.46 -10.99 20.54
C MET A 1 -11.17 -10.35 19.18
N LEU A 2 -9.90 -10.17 18.79
CA LEU A 2 -9.52 -9.62 17.47
C LEU A 2 -10.00 -10.49 16.28
N ALA A 3 -9.81 -11.81 16.33
CA ALA A 3 -10.22 -12.73 15.26
C ALA A 3 -11.74 -12.75 14.97
N ARG A 4 -12.58 -12.19 15.86
CA ARG A 4 -14.02 -12.03 15.65
C ARG A 4 -14.43 -10.59 15.30
N SER A 5 -13.48 -9.65 15.29
CA SER A 5 -13.73 -8.24 15.01
C SER A 5 -13.73 -7.99 13.50
N PRO A 6 -14.84 -7.51 12.91
CA PRO A 6 -14.88 -7.16 11.50
C PRO A 6 -13.85 -6.08 11.15
N VAL A 7 -13.65 -5.11 12.05
CA VAL A 7 -12.67 -4.03 11.84
C VAL A 7 -11.25 -4.57 11.75
N TYR A 8 -10.89 -5.54 12.59
CA TYR A 8 -9.58 -6.17 12.54
C TYR A 8 -9.35 -6.82 11.17
N HIS A 9 -10.33 -7.57 10.66
CA HIS A 9 -10.21 -8.24 9.36
C HIS A 9 -10.11 -7.26 8.19
N LEU A 10 -10.91 -6.19 8.19
CA LEU A 10 -10.84 -5.17 7.14
C LEU A 10 -9.46 -4.49 7.09
N LEU A 11 -8.88 -4.17 8.26
CA LEU A 11 -7.54 -3.58 8.34
C LEU A 11 -6.45 -4.62 8.04
N PHE A 12 -6.59 -5.86 8.49
CA PHE A 12 -5.63 -6.93 8.22
C PHE A 12 -5.52 -7.24 6.74
N TRP A 13 -6.65 -7.47 6.05
CA TRP A 13 -6.63 -7.81 4.63
C TRP A 13 -6.18 -6.65 3.75
N SER A 14 -6.60 -5.42 4.05
CA SER A 14 -6.10 -4.24 3.32
C SER A 14 -4.59 -4.03 3.54
N PHE A 15 -4.08 -4.23 4.77
CA PHE A 15 -2.66 -4.07 5.06
C PHE A 15 -1.79 -5.23 4.54
N LEU A 16 -2.33 -6.44 4.43
CA LEU A 16 -1.71 -7.54 3.70
C LEU A 16 -1.54 -7.18 2.22
N ILE A 17 -2.58 -6.63 1.58
CA ILE A 17 -2.52 -6.16 0.20
C ILE A 17 -1.53 -4.99 0.05
N CYS A 18 -1.46 -4.11 1.05
CA CYS A 18 -0.42 -3.07 1.09
C CYS A 18 0.98 -3.70 1.01
N GLY A 19 1.25 -4.74 1.79
CA GLY A 19 2.51 -5.47 1.73
C GLY A 19 2.78 -6.11 0.37
N PHE A 20 1.76 -6.74 -0.23
CA PHE A 20 1.85 -7.30 -1.58
C PHE A 20 2.28 -6.24 -2.60
N THR A 21 1.60 -5.10 -2.60
CA THR A 21 1.81 -4.03 -3.60
C THR A 21 3.09 -3.23 -3.37
N THR A 22 3.51 -3.10 -2.12
CA THR A 22 4.67 -2.30 -1.69
C THR A 22 5.94 -3.14 -1.66
N GLY A 23 6.17 -3.88 -0.57
CA GLY A 23 7.37 -4.69 -0.40
C GLY A 23 7.47 -5.83 -1.41
N GLY A 24 6.32 -6.45 -1.72
CA GLY A 24 6.30 -7.58 -2.65
C GLY A 24 6.55 -7.18 -4.08
N VAL A 25 5.77 -6.23 -4.59
CA VAL A 25 5.79 -5.87 -6.01
C VAL A 25 6.76 -4.73 -6.29
N ILE A 26 6.65 -3.58 -5.62
CA ILE A 26 7.54 -2.44 -5.91
C ILE A 26 8.97 -2.67 -5.40
N GLU A 27 9.19 -2.95 -4.12
CA GLU A 27 10.56 -3.04 -3.59
C GLU A 27 11.37 -4.18 -4.23
N THR A 28 10.69 -5.27 -4.64
CA THR A 28 11.34 -6.41 -5.27
C THR A 28 11.55 -6.21 -6.77
N HIS A 29 10.53 -5.73 -7.49
CA HIS A 29 10.53 -5.77 -8.96
C HIS A 29 10.81 -4.43 -9.64
N PHE A 30 10.80 -3.31 -8.91
CA PHE A 30 10.96 -1.98 -9.52
C PHE A 30 12.24 -1.83 -10.35
N LEU A 31 13.39 -2.23 -9.80
CA LEU A 31 14.67 -2.13 -10.52
C LEU A 31 14.77 -3.14 -11.68
N ALA A 32 14.23 -4.34 -11.50
CA ALA A 32 14.18 -5.36 -12.55
C ALA A 32 13.28 -4.91 -13.72
N PHE A 33 12.15 -4.29 -13.42
CA PHE A 33 11.26 -3.67 -14.40
C PHE A 33 11.90 -2.49 -15.13
N SER A 34 12.63 -1.64 -14.39
CA SER A 34 13.37 -0.54 -15.01
C SER A 34 14.41 -1.04 -16.01
N SER A 35 15.12 -2.12 -15.65
CA SER A 35 16.06 -2.82 -16.54
C SER A 35 15.34 -3.44 -17.75
N PHE A 36 14.17 -4.06 -17.53
CA PHE A 36 13.32 -4.59 -18.61
C PHE A 36 12.90 -3.50 -19.62
N CYS A 37 12.64 -2.28 -19.14
CA CYS A 37 12.36 -1.13 -20.01
C CYS A 37 13.61 -0.58 -20.73
N GLY A 38 14.80 -1.13 -20.48
CA GLY A 38 16.07 -0.68 -21.07
C GLY A 38 16.67 0.55 -20.40
N PHE A 39 16.22 0.92 -19.21
CA PHE A 39 16.73 2.11 -18.51
C PHE A 39 18.07 1.84 -17.81
N PRO A 40 19.02 2.81 -17.82
CA PRO A 40 20.31 2.62 -17.18
C PRO A 40 20.20 2.44 -15.65
N PRO A 41 21.12 1.70 -15.01
CA PRO A 41 21.03 1.39 -13.57
C PRO A 41 21.05 2.60 -12.65
N LEU A 42 21.92 3.59 -12.90
CA LEU A 42 22.09 4.74 -12.00
C LEU A 42 20.84 5.64 -11.94
N PRO A 43 20.25 6.08 -13.07
CA PRO A 43 18.96 6.77 -13.06
C PRO A 43 17.82 5.96 -12.44
N SER A 44 17.78 4.64 -12.66
CA SER A 44 16.77 3.74 -12.07
C SER A 44 16.87 3.72 -10.53
N ALA A 45 18.07 3.56 -10.00
CA ALA A 45 18.34 3.64 -8.57
C ALA A 45 18.05 5.04 -8.01
N THR A 46 18.33 6.09 -8.79
CA THR A 46 18.02 7.48 -8.42
C THR A 46 16.52 7.69 -8.29
N ALA A 47 15.71 7.17 -9.24
CA ALA A 47 14.26 7.21 -9.16
C ALA A 47 13.74 6.49 -7.91
N TYR A 48 14.29 5.31 -7.58
CA TYR A 48 13.94 4.61 -6.34
C TYR A 48 14.33 5.39 -5.08
N GLY A 49 15.47 6.09 -5.10
CA GLY A 49 15.87 7.01 -4.03
C GLY A 49 14.91 8.18 -3.86
N VAL A 50 14.43 8.77 -4.96
CA VAL A 50 13.38 9.80 -4.95
C VAL A 50 12.09 9.25 -4.36
N LEU A 51 11.66 8.06 -4.77
CA LEU A 51 10.49 7.37 -4.20
C LEU A 51 10.61 7.27 -2.68
N SER A 52 11.77 6.81 -2.18
CA SER A 52 12.02 6.65 -0.75
C SER A 52 12.01 7.98 0.01
N ALA A 53 12.59 9.04 -0.57
CA ALA A 53 12.59 10.38 0.03
C ALA A 53 11.16 10.97 0.10
N VAL A 54 10.39 10.81 -0.97
CA VAL A 54 9.00 11.29 -1.02
C VAL A 54 8.11 10.47 -0.09
N ASN A 55 8.36 9.17 0.05
CA ASN A 55 7.66 8.31 1.00
C ASN A 55 7.79 8.79 2.45
N LEU A 56 8.98 9.21 2.87
CA LEU A 56 9.15 9.81 4.20
C LEU A 56 8.21 11.02 4.39
N VAL A 57 8.14 11.91 3.41
CA VAL A 57 7.25 13.08 3.45
C VAL A 57 5.79 12.64 3.46
N GLY A 58 5.40 11.67 2.63
CA GLY A 58 4.06 11.10 2.57
C GLY A 58 3.61 10.54 3.91
N MET A 59 4.45 9.74 4.58
CA MET A 59 4.17 9.19 5.90
C MET A 59 3.95 10.28 6.95
N ILE A 60 4.78 11.32 6.96
CA ILE A 60 4.64 12.45 7.90
C ILE A 60 3.33 13.19 7.66
N VAL A 61 3.02 13.52 6.41
CA VAL A 61 1.79 14.23 6.03
C VAL A 61 0.56 13.39 6.34
N ALA A 62 0.57 12.09 6.03
CA ALA A 62 -0.53 11.18 6.33
C ALA A 62 -0.75 11.03 7.84
N GLY A 63 0.33 10.97 8.63
CA GLY A 63 0.25 11.02 10.09
C GLY A 63 -0.40 12.29 10.59
N TYR A 64 0.04 13.45 10.13
CA TYR A 64 -0.56 14.73 10.47
C TYR A 64 -2.04 14.83 10.07
N LEU A 65 -2.40 14.33 8.89
CA LEU A 65 -3.78 14.32 8.42
C LEU A 65 -4.64 13.34 9.21
N SER A 66 -4.06 12.26 9.75
CA SER A 66 -4.81 11.24 10.48
C SER A 66 -5.49 11.74 11.76
N ASP A 67 -5.03 12.88 12.28
CA ASP A 67 -5.64 13.55 13.44
C ASP A 67 -6.72 14.58 13.04
N ARG A 68 -6.82 14.94 11.76
CA ARG A 68 -7.61 16.09 11.28
C ARG A 68 -8.73 15.73 10.32
N VAL A 69 -8.59 14.62 9.61
CA VAL A 69 -9.57 14.20 8.60
C VAL A 69 -10.12 12.81 8.93
N ASN A 70 -11.12 12.38 8.15
CA ASN A 70 -11.68 11.05 8.31
C ASN A 70 -10.67 9.97 7.87
N ASN A 71 -10.10 9.24 8.83
CA ASN A 71 -9.13 8.18 8.58
C ASN A 71 -9.60 7.06 7.65
N VAL A 72 -10.90 6.76 7.65
CA VAL A 72 -11.47 5.74 6.74
C VAL A 72 -11.36 6.20 5.29
N LEU A 73 -11.76 7.45 5.02
CA LEU A 73 -11.67 8.03 3.68
C LEU A 73 -10.23 8.31 3.28
N LEU A 74 -9.40 8.76 4.21
CA LEU A 74 -7.97 8.98 3.97
C LEU A 74 -7.30 7.67 3.54
N LEU A 75 -7.47 6.58 4.29
CA LEU A 75 -6.89 5.28 3.95
C LEU A 75 -7.40 4.77 2.59
N ALA A 76 -8.72 4.85 2.35
CA ALA A 76 -9.30 4.44 1.08
C ALA A 76 -8.75 5.26 -0.09
N SER A 77 -8.58 6.58 0.08
CA SER A 77 -8.03 7.46 -0.96
C SER A 77 -6.56 7.16 -1.27
N ILE A 78 -5.74 6.84 -0.25
CA ILE A 78 -4.34 6.45 -0.45
C ILE A 78 -4.26 5.17 -1.29
N TYR A 79 -5.08 4.16 -0.99
CA TYR A 79 -5.13 2.93 -1.78
C TYR A 79 -5.65 3.14 -3.21
N ALA A 80 -6.66 3.99 -3.39
CA ALA A 80 -7.18 4.33 -4.71
C ALA A 80 -6.14 5.06 -5.56
N LEU A 81 -5.44 6.06 -4.98
CA LEU A 81 -4.35 6.76 -5.65
C LEU A 81 -3.21 5.79 -5.99
N ARG A 82 -2.85 4.89 -5.07
CA ARG A 82 -1.86 3.83 -5.36
C ARG A 82 -2.25 2.99 -6.56
N ALA A 83 -3.51 2.57 -6.67
CA ALA A 83 -3.96 1.81 -7.84
C ALA A 83 -3.75 2.58 -9.16
N VAL A 84 -3.99 3.90 -9.16
CA VAL A 84 -3.77 4.77 -10.32
C VAL A 84 -2.29 4.85 -10.67
N THR A 85 -1.39 4.92 -9.69
CA THR A 85 0.06 4.99 -9.98
C THR A 85 0.58 3.76 -10.71
N PHE A 86 0.02 2.57 -10.49
CA PHE A 86 0.40 1.36 -11.23
C PHE A 86 0.05 1.44 -12.72
N VAL A 87 -0.94 2.25 -13.12
CA VAL A 87 -1.25 2.48 -14.54
C VAL A 87 -0.08 3.12 -15.28
N ILE A 88 0.69 3.98 -14.59
CA ILE A 88 1.91 4.59 -15.15
C ILE A 88 2.92 3.50 -15.53
N LEU A 89 3.09 2.47 -14.68
CA LEU A 89 4.02 1.37 -14.96
C LEU A 89 3.52 0.46 -16.09
N ILE A 90 2.20 0.28 -16.26
CA ILE A 90 1.64 -0.51 -17.37
C ILE A 90 1.98 0.11 -18.73
N ILE A 91 1.92 1.44 -18.83
CA ILE A 91 2.18 2.15 -20.10
C ILE A 91 3.66 2.52 -20.29
N LEU A 92 4.50 2.37 -19.27
CA LEU A 92 5.90 2.81 -19.28
C LEU A 92 6.78 2.16 -20.36
N PRO A 93 6.63 0.87 -20.74
CA PRO A 93 7.50 0.26 -21.73
C PRO A 93 7.48 1.03 -23.06
N GLY A 94 8.67 1.41 -23.55
CA GLY A 94 8.82 2.20 -24.77
C GLY A 94 8.65 3.72 -24.59
N ILE A 95 8.49 4.20 -23.35
CA ILE A 95 8.42 5.63 -23.00
C ILE A 95 9.76 6.09 -22.37
N SER A 96 9.95 7.41 -22.21
CA SER A 96 11.09 8.02 -21.54
C SER A 96 11.18 7.72 -20.04
N ILE A 97 12.41 7.71 -19.52
CA ILE A 97 12.72 7.49 -18.10
C ILE A 97 12.12 8.54 -17.16
N GLU A 98 11.75 9.71 -17.67
CA GLU A 98 11.09 10.78 -16.90
C GLU A 98 9.79 10.27 -16.25
N TRP A 99 9.08 9.37 -16.92
CA TRP A 99 7.87 8.75 -16.39
C TRP A 99 8.14 7.81 -15.21
N LEU A 100 9.34 7.23 -15.13
CA LEU A 100 9.77 6.47 -13.96
C LEU A 100 9.93 7.38 -12.73
N PHE A 101 10.40 8.62 -12.93
CA PHE A 101 10.48 9.63 -11.87
C PHE A 101 9.10 10.17 -11.48
N ILE A 102 8.20 10.37 -12.45
CA ILE A 102 6.80 10.73 -12.18
C ILE A 102 6.15 9.65 -11.32
N PHE A 103 6.34 8.37 -11.69
CA PHE A 103 5.90 7.25 -10.87
C PHE A 103 6.53 7.29 -9.48
N ALA A 104 7.84 7.47 -9.38
CA ALA A 104 8.56 7.49 -8.11
C ALA A 104 7.99 8.53 -7.13
N VAL A 105 7.72 9.75 -7.62
CA VAL A 105 7.08 10.80 -6.82
C VAL A 105 5.64 10.42 -6.47
N ALA A 106 4.83 10.01 -7.44
CA ALA A 106 3.42 9.73 -7.23
C ALA A 106 3.19 8.54 -6.28
N PHE A 107 3.91 7.43 -6.50
CA PHE A 107 3.85 6.25 -5.65
C PHE A 107 4.46 6.54 -4.27
N GLY A 108 5.59 7.24 -4.21
CA GLY A 108 6.23 7.63 -2.96
C GLY A 108 5.25 8.33 -2.01
N VAL A 109 4.43 9.26 -2.49
CA VAL A 109 3.42 9.95 -1.65
C VAL A 109 2.44 8.98 -0.97
N VAL A 110 2.14 7.84 -1.59
CA VAL A 110 1.11 6.89 -1.15
C VAL A 110 1.67 5.55 -0.67
N ASP A 111 2.98 5.42 -0.59
CA ASP A 111 3.68 4.14 -0.37
C ASP A 111 3.50 3.61 1.07
N TYR A 112 4.16 4.19 2.07
CA TYR A 112 3.94 3.82 3.46
C TYR A 112 2.99 4.77 4.21
N SER A 113 2.38 5.72 3.51
CA SER A 113 1.36 6.64 4.05
C SER A 113 0.15 5.93 4.67
N THR A 114 -0.10 4.68 4.30
CA THR A 114 -1.14 3.83 4.91
C THR A 114 -0.83 3.44 6.35
N VAL A 115 0.45 3.36 6.74
CA VAL A 115 0.89 2.90 8.07
C VAL A 115 0.36 3.78 9.20
N PRO A 116 0.60 5.12 9.22
CA PRO A 116 0.11 5.96 10.31
C PRO A 116 -1.42 6.01 10.36
N VAL A 117 -2.09 6.02 9.22
CA VAL A 117 -3.56 6.03 9.14
C VAL A 117 -4.14 4.72 9.67
N THR A 118 -3.52 3.59 9.34
CA THR A 118 -3.90 2.27 9.86
C THR A 118 -3.69 2.19 11.36
N ALA A 119 -2.56 2.68 11.88
CA ALA A 119 -2.30 2.74 13.32
C ALA A 119 -3.35 3.60 14.05
N SER A 120 -3.73 4.74 13.47
CA SER A 120 -4.80 5.60 14.01
C SER A 120 -6.17 4.90 14.02
N LEU A 121 -6.51 4.14 12.96
CA LEU A 121 -7.72 3.32 12.93
C LEU A 121 -7.68 2.17 13.93
N VAL A 122 -6.55 1.49 14.11
CA VAL A 122 -6.41 0.45 15.14
C VAL A 122 -6.62 1.05 16.53
N ALA A 123 -5.95 2.17 16.84
CA ALA A 123 -6.07 2.85 18.13
C ALA A 123 -7.51 3.30 18.41
N SER A 124 -8.18 3.91 17.43
CA SER A 124 -9.54 4.45 17.58
C SER A 124 -10.65 3.41 17.53
N ARG A 125 -10.48 2.29 16.81
CA ARG A 125 -11.55 1.29 16.58
C ARG A 125 -11.39 0.00 17.38
N LEU A 126 -10.15 -0.46 17.57
CA LEU A 126 -9.85 -1.68 18.32
C LEU A 126 -9.43 -1.35 19.77
N GLY A 127 -8.97 -0.13 20.00
CA GLY A 127 -8.62 0.40 21.31
C GLY A 127 -7.14 0.23 21.66
N LEU A 128 -6.62 1.15 22.47
CA LEU A 128 -5.20 1.22 22.84
C LEU A 128 -4.69 -0.04 23.58
N LYS A 129 -5.56 -0.71 24.35
CA LYS A 129 -5.20 -1.91 25.13
C LYS A 129 -4.70 -3.07 24.27
N VAL A 130 -5.21 -3.20 23.04
CA VAL A 130 -4.84 -4.29 22.11
C VAL A 130 -4.04 -3.80 20.92
N MET A 131 -3.67 -2.51 20.90
CA MET A 131 -3.01 -1.87 19.75
C MET A 131 -1.70 -2.57 19.37
N GLY A 132 -0.85 -2.89 20.35
CA GLY A 132 0.42 -3.57 20.09
C GLY A 132 0.24 -4.94 19.44
N LEU A 133 -0.69 -5.76 19.96
CA LEU A 133 -1.01 -7.07 19.38
C LEU A 133 -1.63 -6.94 17.98
N ALA A 134 -2.58 -6.02 17.82
CA ALA A 134 -3.25 -5.80 16.54
C ALA A 134 -2.25 -5.33 15.47
N MET A 135 -1.44 -4.31 15.75
CA MET A 135 -0.40 -3.84 14.82
C MET A 135 0.64 -4.92 14.54
N GLY A 136 1.04 -5.72 15.54
CA GLY A 136 1.97 -6.84 15.33
C GLY A 136 1.43 -7.88 14.35
N LEU A 137 0.16 -8.28 14.51
CA LEU A 137 -0.50 -9.21 13.59
C LEU A 137 -0.69 -8.61 12.20
N LEU A 138 -1.08 -7.34 12.11
CA LEU A 138 -1.20 -6.62 10.85
C LEU A 138 0.15 -6.56 10.11
N SER A 139 1.22 -6.19 10.80
CA SER A 139 2.58 -6.18 10.23
C SER A 139 3.05 -7.57 9.81
N GLY A 140 2.71 -8.62 10.55
CA GLY A 140 2.94 -10.00 10.14
C GLY A 140 2.20 -10.34 8.84
N GLY A 141 0.93 -9.94 8.73
CA GLY A 141 0.14 -10.06 7.49
C GLY A 141 0.73 -9.25 6.33
N HIS A 142 1.24 -8.05 6.59
CA HIS A 142 1.94 -7.22 5.62
C HIS A 142 3.21 -7.90 5.10
N ALA A 143 4.04 -8.45 6.00
CA ALA A 143 5.25 -9.18 5.61
C ALA A 143 4.91 -10.44 4.79
N PHE A 144 3.86 -11.17 5.16
CA PHE A 144 3.36 -12.29 4.36
C PHE A 144 2.87 -11.84 2.98
N GLY A 145 2.12 -10.74 2.91
CA GLY A 145 1.69 -10.12 1.66
C GLY A 145 2.89 -9.74 0.78
N ALA A 146 3.93 -9.14 1.36
CA ALA A 146 5.15 -8.81 0.65
C ALA A 146 5.85 -10.05 0.07
N ALA A 147 6.02 -11.11 0.87
CA ALA A 147 6.56 -12.37 0.37
C ALA A 147 5.73 -12.96 -0.78
N ALA A 148 4.40 -12.94 -0.65
CA ALA A 148 3.49 -13.40 -1.69
C ALA A 148 3.58 -12.55 -2.97
N GLY A 149 3.70 -11.23 -2.85
CA GLY A 149 3.85 -10.31 -3.98
C GLY A 149 5.18 -10.47 -4.70
N ALA A 150 6.28 -10.66 -3.96
CA ALA A 150 7.59 -10.93 -4.52
C ALA A 150 7.57 -12.20 -5.37
N PHE A 151 7.02 -13.28 -4.82
CA PHE A 151 6.88 -14.56 -5.51
C PHE A 151 5.94 -14.47 -6.71
N ALA A 152 4.73 -13.92 -6.53
CA ALA A 152 3.74 -13.80 -7.59
C ALA A 152 4.23 -12.92 -8.75
N GLY A 153 4.94 -11.83 -8.45
CA GLY A 153 5.53 -10.96 -9.46
C GLY A 153 6.53 -11.71 -10.36
N GLY A 154 7.42 -12.51 -9.76
CA GLY A 154 8.37 -13.34 -10.50
C GLY A 154 7.67 -14.41 -11.33
N TYR A 155 6.73 -15.14 -10.72
CA TYR A 155 5.96 -16.18 -11.42
C TYR A 155 5.17 -15.64 -12.62
N LEU A 156 4.54 -14.47 -12.48
CA LEU A 156 3.80 -13.83 -13.56
C LEU A 156 4.74 -13.36 -14.67
N PHE A 157 5.90 -12.79 -14.33
CA PHE A 157 6.89 -12.38 -15.30
C PHE A 157 7.47 -13.58 -16.06
N ASP A 158 7.86 -14.65 -15.37
CA ASP A 158 8.41 -15.86 -16.01
C ASP A 158 7.40 -16.51 -16.96
N GLY A 159 6.11 -16.46 -16.64
CA GLY A 159 5.04 -17.01 -17.48
C GLY A 159 4.66 -16.14 -18.67
N ALA A 160 4.63 -14.82 -18.52
CA ALA A 160 4.17 -13.89 -19.55
C ALA A 160 5.29 -13.24 -20.37
N GLY A 161 6.52 -13.22 -19.85
CA GLY A 161 7.64 -12.46 -20.40
C GLY A 161 7.47 -10.94 -20.29
N ASP A 162 6.50 -10.47 -19.51
CA ASP A 162 6.12 -9.07 -19.38
C ASP A 162 5.63 -8.76 -17.95
N TYR A 163 5.81 -7.51 -17.52
CA TYR A 163 5.37 -7.01 -16.22
C TYR A 163 3.94 -6.47 -16.21
N GLY A 164 3.29 -6.31 -17.38
CA GLY A 164 1.90 -5.86 -17.48
C GLY A 164 0.94 -6.58 -16.51
N PRO A 165 0.93 -7.92 -16.45
CA PRO A 165 0.10 -8.67 -15.50
C PRO A 165 0.41 -8.38 -14.02
N VAL A 166 1.68 -8.12 -13.68
CA VAL A 166 2.11 -7.80 -12.31
C VAL A 166 1.50 -6.47 -11.88
N TRP A 167 1.63 -5.44 -12.71
CA TRP A 167 1.10 -4.10 -12.41
C TRP A 167 -0.43 -4.06 -12.42
N LEU A 168 -1.07 -4.81 -13.33
CA LEU A 168 -2.52 -4.92 -13.36
C LEU A 168 -3.06 -5.58 -12.09
N LEU A 169 -2.43 -6.67 -11.64
CA LEU A 169 -2.78 -7.33 -10.39
C LEU A 169 -2.57 -6.41 -9.19
N ALA A 170 -1.44 -5.71 -9.13
CA ALA A 170 -1.14 -4.77 -8.05
C ALA A 170 -2.15 -3.59 -8.01
N SER A 171 -2.56 -3.09 -9.18
CA SER A 171 -3.59 -2.06 -9.32
C SER A 171 -4.95 -2.56 -8.82
N ALA A 172 -5.40 -3.73 -9.29
CA ALA A 172 -6.68 -4.32 -8.91
C ALA A 172 -6.75 -4.63 -7.40
N LEU A 173 -5.66 -5.18 -6.84
CA LEU A 173 -5.56 -5.43 -5.40
C LEU A 173 -5.56 -4.11 -4.61
N SER A 174 -4.86 -3.08 -5.07
CA SER A 174 -4.88 -1.76 -4.42
C SER A 174 -6.29 -1.17 -4.37
N LEU A 175 -7.07 -1.28 -5.46
CA LEU A 175 -8.48 -0.88 -5.45
C LEU A 175 -9.29 -1.70 -4.44
N LEU A 176 -9.09 -3.02 -4.40
CA LEU A 176 -9.74 -3.88 -3.41
C LEU A 176 -9.39 -3.46 -1.97
N ALA A 177 -8.13 -3.11 -1.69
CA ALA A 177 -7.74 -2.59 -0.38
C ALA A 177 -8.45 -1.28 -0.03
N GLY A 178 -8.65 -0.39 -1.02
CA GLY A 178 -9.45 0.81 -0.87
C GLY A 178 -10.92 0.52 -0.54
N LEU A 179 -11.52 -0.47 -1.21
CA LEU A 179 -12.89 -0.94 -0.93
C LEU A 179 -13.00 -1.58 0.45
N LEU A 180 -12.01 -2.36 0.89
CA LEU A 180 -11.97 -2.90 2.24
C LEU A 180 -11.84 -1.78 3.29
N ALA A 181 -11.00 -0.78 3.01
CA ALA A 181 -10.82 0.38 3.88
C ALA A 181 -12.12 1.18 4.05
N ILE A 182 -12.88 1.43 2.97
CA ILE A 182 -14.13 2.21 3.06
C ILE A 182 -15.22 1.50 3.88
N CYS A 183 -15.19 0.17 3.93
CA CYS A 183 -16.09 -0.65 4.74
C CYS A 183 -15.78 -0.59 6.24
N VAL A 184 -14.66 0.03 6.65
CA VAL A 184 -14.35 0.22 8.08
C VAL A 184 -15.39 1.18 8.69
N PRO A 185 -16.11 0.77 9.76
CA PRO A 185 -17.15 1.59 10.36
C PRO A 185 -16.66 2.98 10.79
N GLN A 186 -17.38 4.02 10.38
CA GLN A 186 -17.02 5.43 10.63
C GLN A 186 -17.19 5.87 12.09
N ARG A 187 -18.03 5.21 12.90
CA ARG A 187 -18.16 5.47 14.35
C ARG A 187 -17.91 4.19 15.14
N VAL A 188 -17.27 4.33 16.31
CA VAL A 188 -17.44 3.34 17.37
C VAL A 188 -18.88 3.51 17.81
N SER A 189 -19.75 2.54 17.53
CA SER A 189 -21.05 2.50 18.17
C SER A 189 -20.78 2.32 19.67
N VAL A 190 -20.68 3.44 20.40
CA VAL A 190 -20.79 3.43 21.85
C VAL A 190 -22.23 3.03 22.10
N MET A 191 -22.48 1.72 22.18
CA MET A 191 -23.69 1.23 22.79
C MET A 191 -23.57 1.59 24.25
N VAL A 192 -24.03 2.80 24.60
CA VAL A 192 -24.28 3.19 25.97
C VAL A 192 -25.32 2.19 26.47
N ARG A 193 -24.88 1.13 27.13
CA ARG A 193 -25.75 0.41 28.05
C ARG A 193 -26.00 1.37 29.20
N VAL A 194 -27.03 2.20 29.06
CA VAL A 194 -27.67 2.87 30.19
C VAL A 194 -28.48 1.78 30.91
N ALA A 195 -28.18 1.65 32.21
CA ALA A 195 -28.88 0.87 33.23
C ALA A 195 -28.77 -0.66 33.14
#